data_AF-A0A645G9H7-F1
#
_entry.id   AF-A0A645G9H7-F1
#
_cell.length_a   1.000
_cell.length_b   1.000
_cell.length_c   1.000
_cell.angle_alpha   90.00
_cell.angle_beta   90.00
_cell.angle_gamma   90.00
#
_symmetry.space_group_name_H-M   'P 1'
#
loop_
_entity.id
_entity.type
_entity.pdbx_description
1 polymer ?
#
loop_
_entity_poly.entity_id
_entity_poly.type
_entity_poly.pdbx_seq_one_letter_code
_entity_poly.pdbx_strand_id
1 'polypeptide(L)'
;MGFCWVKRNKKSPSWFWGLGFWTRANPEICIIATKGNPKRLSKSVHSIVDTPIEEHSKKPDIVRERIVELCGDLPRVELFARQVYEGWVCLGNEIDGLDIRESMKRLKEIE
;
A
#
# COMPACT_ATOMS: atom_id res chain seq x y z
N MET A 1 -13.91 -3.50 1.23
CA MET A 1 -12.74 -3.27 2.11
C MET A 1 -11.55 -3.98 1.47
N GLY A 2 -10.38 -3.35 1.37
CA GLY A 2 -9.17 -3.94 0.77
C GLY A 2 -8.32 -4.63 1.84
N PHE A 3 -7.51 -3.84 2.55
CA PHE A 3 -6.68 -4.31 3.65
C PHE A 3 -6.94 -3.52 4.93
N CYS A 4 -6.68 -4.13 6.08
CA CYS A 4 -6.71 -3.50 7.39
C CYS A 4 -5.41 -3.84 8.10
N TRP A 5 -4.52 -2.86 8.23
CA TRP A 5 -3.23 -3.05 8.89
C TRP A 5 -3.38 -2.85 10.39
N VAL A 6 -3.30 -3.96 11.13
CA VAL A 6 -3.21 -3.98 12.58
C VAL A 6 -1.74 -3.87 12.96
N LYS A 7 -1.38 -2.77 13.62
CA LYS A 7 0.02 -2.41 13.90
C LYS A 7 0.53 -3.10 15.17
N ARG A 8 1.67 -3.79 15.09
CA ARG A 8 2.44 -4.24 16.27
C ARG A 8 3.56 -3.26 16.62
N ASN A 9 4.03 -3.31 17.86
CA ASN A 9 5.23 -2.59 18.26
C ASN A 9 6.48 -3.19 17.61
N LYS A 10 7.53 -2.39 17.43
CA LYS A 10 8.81 -2.85 16.83
C LYS A 10 9.51 -3.93 17.64
N LYS A 11 9.49 -3.78 18.97
CA LYS A 11 10.30 -4.58 19.90
C LYS A 11 9.49 -5.55 20.74
N SER A 12 8.16 -5.52 20.67
CA SER A 12 7.29 -6.38 21.46
C SER A 12 6.14 -6.92 20.60
N PRO A 13 5.62 -8.12 20.91
CA PRO A 13 4.51 -8.71 20.15
C PRO A 13 3.16 -8.04 20.43
N SER A 14 3.13 -7.04 21.33
CA SER A 14 1.92 -6.29 21.66
C SER A 14 1.52 -5.30 20.57
N TRP A 15 0.25 -4.90 20.58
CA TRP A 15 -0.29 -3.95 19.62
C TRP A 15 0.24 -2.53 19.87
N PHE A 16 0.48 -1.80 18.79
CA PHE A 16 0.79 -0.37 18.84
C PHE A 16 -0.49 0.44 19.03
N TRP A 17 -0.44 1.57 19.72
CA TRP A 17 -1.62 2.43 19.92
C TRP A 17 -1.28 3.89 19.67
N GLY A 18 -1.71 4.40 18.51
CA GLY A 18 -1.63 5.81 18.14
C GLY A 18 -2.66 6.66 18.87
N LEU A 19 -2.60 7.97 18.62
CA LEU A 19 -3.57 8.94 19.13
C LEU A 19 -4.96 8.72 18.50
N GLY A 20 -6.01 9.11 19.19
CA GLY A 20 -7.37 9.16 18.65
C GLY A 20 -8.28 9.94 19.58
N PHE A 21 -9.41 10.41 19.05
CA PHE A 21 -10.29 11.35 19.75
C PHE A 21 -11.14 10.68 20.84
N TRP A 22 -11.89 9.63 20.48
CA TRP A 22 -12.70 8.84 21.43
C TRP A 22 -11.99 7.58 21.93
N THR A 23 -11.20 6.95 21.06
CA THR A 23 -10.48 5.70 21.34
C THR A 23 -9.04 5.80 20.82
N ARG A 24 -8.13 4.99 21.36
CA ARG A 24 -6.76 4.90 20.85
C ARG A 24 -6.77 4.23 19.47
N ALA A 25 -6.18 4.88 18.47
CA ALA A 25 -6.20 4.37 17.11
C ALA A 25 -5.13 3.29 16.92
N ASN A 26 -5.49 2.20 16.24
CA ASN A 26 -4.52 1.24 15.70
C ASN A 26 -4.74 1.06 14.20
N PRO A 27 -5.86 0.49 13.72
CA PRO A 27 -5.85 -0.04 12.36
C PRO A 27 -5.74 1.08 11.32
N GLU A 28 -4.87 0.88 10.32
CA GLU A 28 -4.85 1.67 9.10
C GLU A 28 -5.63 0.94 8.00
N ILE A 29 -6.68 1.58 7.49
CA ILE A 29 -7.60 0.97 6.52
C ILE A 29 -7.16 1.33 5.10
N CYS A 30 -7.04 0.30 4.26
CA CYS A 30 -6.88 0.41 2.81
C CYS A 30 -8.19 0.02 2.12
N ILE A 31 -8.74 0.95 1.33
CA ILE A 31 -9.97 0.75 0.58
C ILE A 31 -9.62 0.15 -0.78
N ILE A 32 -10.42 -0.81 -1.23
CA ILE A 32 -10.40 -1.30 -2.61
C ILE A 32 -11.59 -0.73 -3.35
N ALA A 33 -11.33 -0.22 -4.56
CA ALA A 33 -12.35 0.25 -5.50
C ALA A 33 -12.09 -0.41 -6.85
N THR A 34 -13.15 -0.55 -7.65
CA THR A 34 -13.10 -1.22 -8.96
C THR A 34 -13.66 -0.30 -10.04
N LYS A 35 -13.08 -0.37 -11.24
CA LYS A 35 -13.61 0.27 -12.45
C LYS A 35 -13.78 -0.80 -13.53
N GLY A 36 -14.94 -0.84 -14.20
CA GLY A 36 -15.28 -1.93 -15.12
C GLY A 36 -15.55 -3.24 -14.38
N ASN A 37 -15.13 -4.37 -14.97
CA ASN A 37 -15.35 -5.72 -14.43
C ASN A 37 -14.02 -6.46 -14.22
N PRO A 38 -13.15 -6.01 -13.29
CA PRO A 38 -11.88 -6.66 -13.05
C PRO A 38 -12.07 -8.08 -12.49
N LYS A 39 -11.20 -9.01 -12.92
CA LYS A 39 -11.21 -10.38 -12.40
C LYS A 39 -10.26 -10.48 -11.22
N ARG A 40 -10.77 -10.97 -10.09
CA ARG A 40 -9.96 -11.38 -8.94
C ARG A 40 -9.33 -12.74 -9.23
N LEU A 41 -8.01 -12.85 -9.12
CA LEU A 41 -7.25 -14.08 -9.33
C LEU A 41 -7.36 -15.00 -8.12
N SER A 42 -7.00 -14.52 -6.93
CA SER A 42 -7.00 -15.30 -5.70
C SER A 42 -8.15 -14.91 -4.75
N LYS A 43 -8.82 -15.93 -4.18
CA LYS A 43 -9.81 -15.74 -3.10
C LYS A 43 -9.21 -15.97 -1.71
N SER A 44 -7.96 -16.41 -1.60
CA SER A 44 -7.28 -16.73 -0.33
C SER A 44 -6.68 -15.51 0.37
N VAL A 45 -6.58 -14.38 -0.31
CA VAL A 45 -5.97 -13.16 0.25
C VAL A 45 -6.82 -12.62 1.39
N HIS A 46 -6.28 -12.71 2.62
CA HIS A 46 -6.91 -12.15 3.82
C HIS A 46 -6.68 -10.62 3.93
N SER A 47 -7.69 -9.92 4.42
CA SER A 47 -7.66 -8.46 4.57
C SER A 47 -6.80 -7.98 5.74
N ILE A 48 -6.67 -8.76 6.81
CA ILE A 48 -5.86 -8.40 7.98
C ILE A 48 -4.38 -8.50 7.63
N VAL A 49 -3.67 -7.38 7.74
CA VAL A 49 -2.22 -7.31 7.71
C VAL A 49 -1.76 -7.09 9.14
N ASP A 50 -1.00 -8.03 9.70
CA ASP A 50 -0.49 -7.95 11.07
C ASP A 50 1.04 -7.90 11.03
N THR A 51 1.58 -6.69 11.08
CA THR A 51 3.03 -6.47 11.05
C THR A 51 3.43 -5.38 12.05
N PRO A 52 4.69 -5.42 12.54
CA PRO A 52 5.25 -4.31 13.29
C PRO A 52 5.25 -3.00 12.49
N ILE A 53 5.12 -1.88 13.18
CA ILE A 53 5.37 -0.56 12.57
C ILE A 53 6.84 -0.46 12.13
N GLU A 54 7.09 0.26 11.06
CA GLU A 54 8.44 0.48 10.52
C GLU A 54 8.81 1.96 10.63
N GLU A 55 9.46 2.53 9.60
CA GLU A 55 9.77 3.95 9.51
C GLU A 55 8.50 4.82 9.51
N HIS A 56 8.68 6.10 9.80
CA HIS A 56 7.55 7.03 9.87
C HIS A 56 6.78 7.05 8.54
N SER A 57 5.48 6.77 8.62
CA SER A 57 4.57 6.65 7.47
C SER A 57 4.82 5.46 6.52
N LYS A 58 5.83 4.61 6.75
CA LYS A 58 6.07 3.41 5.92
C LYS A 58 4.93 2.40 6.09
N LYS A 59 4.29 2.05 4.98
CA LYS A 59 3.27 1.00 4.89
C LYS A 59 3.96 -0.35 4.70
N PRO A 60 3.38 -1.46 5.19
CA PRO A 60 4.05 -2.75 5.16
C PRO A 60 4.13 -3.32 3.75
N ASP A 61 5.31 -3.80 3.37
CA ASP A 61 5.61 -4.24 1.99
C ASP A 61 4.74 -5.43 1.54
N ILE A 62 4.32 -6.29 2.48
CA ILE A 62 3.40 -7.43 2.27
C ILE A 62 2.08 -7.03 1.58
N VAL A 63 1.65 -5.76 1.68
CA VAL A 63 0.45 -5.28 0.98
C VAL A 63 0.66 -5.32 -0.54
N ARG A 64 1.86 -4.97 -1.03
CA ARG A 64 2.18 -5.04 -2.47
C ARG A 64 2.12 -6.48 -2.96
N GLU A 65 2.75 -7.40 -2.22
CA GLU A 65 2.74 -8.84 -2.53
C GLU A 65 1.31 -9.41 -2.57
N ARG A 66 0.48 -9.05 -1.59
CA ARG A 66 -0.93 -9.48 -1.54
C ARG A 66 -1.78 -8.89 -2.66
N ILE A 67 -1.47 -7.69 -3.14
CA ILE A 67 -2.14 -7.12 -4.33
C ILE A 67 -1.81 -7.97 -5.55
N VAL A 68 -0.56 -8.40 -5.71
CA VAL A 68 -0.15 -9.29 -6.82
C VAL A 68 -0.82 -10.66 -6.68
N GLU A 69 -0.90 -11.24 -5.48
CA GLU A 69 -1.65 -12.49 -5.27
C GLU A 69 -3.14 -12.31 -5.62
N LEU A 70 -3.75 -11.19 -5.22
CA LEU A 70 -5.17 -10.91 -5.42
C LEU A 70 -5.52 -10.70 -6.89
N CYS A 71 -4.72 -9.94 -7.62
CA CYS A 71 -5.02 -9.43 -8.96
C CYS A 71 -4.23 -10.11 -10.07
N GLY A 72 -3.16 -10.84 -9.73
CA GLY A 72 -2.20 -11.40 -10.67
C GLY A 72 -1.06 -10.44 -11.02
N ASP A 73 -0.10 -10.96 -11.79
CA ASP A 73 1.06 -10.23 -12.27
C ASP A 73 0.68 -9.30 -13.45
N LEU A 74 0.00 -8.20 -13.16
CA LEU A 74 -0.46 -7.18 -14.13
C LEU A 74 0.32 -5.86 -14.00
N PRO A 75 0.42 -5.02 -15.04
CA PRO A 75 0.99 -3.67 -14.90
C PRO A 75 0.34 -2.91 -13.75
N ARG A 76 1.17 -2.31 -12.88
CA ARG A 76 0.72 -1.70 -11.62
C ARG A 76 1.57 -0.48 -11.29
N VAL A 77 0.92 0.53 -10.72
CA VAL A 77 1.55 1.79 -10.32
C VAL A 77 1.23 2.09 -8.86
N GLU A 78 2.24 2.55 -8.11
CA GLU A 78 2.09 3.12 -6.78
C GLU A 78 2.33 4.63 -6.85
N LEU A 79 1.33 5.41 -6.45
CA LEU A 79 1.41 6.87 -6.40
C LEU A 79 1.84 7.34 -5.01
N PHE A 80 2.59 8.44 -4.96
CA PHE A 80 3.19 8.98 -3.74
C PHE A 80 4.13 7.99 -3.03
N ALA A 81 4.76 7.11 -3.82
CA ALA A 81 5.77 6.19 -3.33
C ALA A 81 6.99 6.96 -2.81
N ARG A 82 7.61 6.41 -1.77
CA ARG A 82 8.86 6.95 -1.17
C ARG A 82 10.09 6.09 -1.43
N GLN A 83 9.87 4.87 -1.88
CA GLN A 83 10.89 3.92 -2.25
C GLN A 83 10.45 3.18 -3.51
N VAL A 84 11.41 2.74 -4.31
CA VAL A 84 11.16 1.82 -5.41
C VAL A 84 10.81 0.44 -4.86
N TYR A 85 9.95 -0.29 -5.56
CA TYR A 85 9.63 -1.68 -5.26
C TYR A 85 9.61 -2.47 -6.55
N GLU A 86 10.31 -3.61 -6.57
CA GLU A 86 10.49 -4.41 -7.78
C GLU A 86 9.13 -4.85 -8.37
N GLY A 87 8.99 -4.72 -9.69
CA GLY A 87 7.74 -5.03 -10.40
C GLY A 87 6.63 -3.99 -10.27
N TRP A 88 6.89 -2.83 -9.64
CA TRP A 88 5.96 -1.71 -9.57
C TRP A 88 6.52 -0.47 -10.27
N VAL A 89 5.66 0.26 -10.98
CA VAL A 89 5.96 1.64 -11.35
C VAL A 89 5.73 2.50 -10.11
N CYS A 90 6.79 3.02 -9.51
CA CYS A 90 6.70 3.88 -8.33
C CYS A 90 6.82 5.35 -8.75
N LEU A 91 5.79 6.14 -8.47
CA LEU A 91 5.77 7.58 -8.74
C LEU A 91 5.66 8.34 -7.42
N GLY A 92 6.51 9.33 -7.22
CA GLY A 92 6.49 10.17 -6.03
C GLY A 92 7.68 11.11 -6.00
N ASN A 93 7.53 12.23 -5.30
CA ASN A 93 8.57 13.26 -5.19
C ASN A 93 9.88 12.73 -4.57
N GLU A 94 9.82 11.70 -3.73
CA GLU A 94 11.01 11.03 -3.17
C GLU A 94 11.59 9.95 -4.12
N ILE A 95 10.95 9.68 -5.26
CA ILE A 95 11.44 8.77 -6.31
C ILE A 95 12.14 9.56 -7.42
N ASP A 96 11.42 10.52 -8.03
CA ASP A 96 11.86 11.22 -9.25
C ASP A 96 12.01 12.73 -9.06
N GLY A 97 11.66 13.27 -7.89
CA GLY A 97 11.72 14.71 -7.60
C GLY A 97 10.60 15.55 -8.21
N LEU A 98 9.62 14.94 -8.89
CA LEU A 98 8.59 15.66 -9.65
C LEU A 98 7.27 15.77 -8.86
N ASP A 99 6.44 16.74 -9.25
CA ASP A 99 5.03 16.74 -8.85
C ASP A 99 4.33 15.51 -9.47
N ILE A 100 3.41 14.90 -8.73
CA ILE A 100 2.74 13.67 -9.17
C ILE A 100 2.05 13.83 -10.54
N ARG A 101 1.57 15.04 -10.88
CA ARG A 101 0.93 15.32 -12.17
C ARG A 101 1.94 15.32 -13.32
N GLU A 102 3.16 15.74 -13.05
CA GLU A 102 4.27 15.73 -14.02
C GLU A 102 4.78 14.30 -14.22
N SER A 103 5.00 13.54 -13.14
CA SER A 103 5.36 12.11 -13.22
C SER A 103 4.34 11.31 -14.05
N MET A 104 3.04 11.56 -13.84
CA MET A 104 1.97 10.90 -14.59
C MET A 104 1.91 11.29 -16.07
N LYS A 105 2.29 12.52 -16.45
CA LYS A 105 2.38 12.92 -17.87
C LYS A 105 3.55 12.21 -18.54
N ARG A 106 4.71 12.24 -17.90
CA ARG A 106 5.93 11.58 -18.40
C ARG A 106 5.73 10.09 -18.61
N LEU A 107 5.02 9.41 -17.70
CA LEU A 107 4.72 7.98 -17.85
C LEU A 107 3.91 7.71 -19.14
N LYS A 108 2.92 8.55 -19.45
CA LYS A 108 2.10 8.43 -20.67
C LYS A 108 2.85 8.74 -21.97
N GLU A 109 3.97 9.44 -21.89
CA GLU A 109 4.82 9.75 -23.05
C GLU A 109 5.78 8.62 -23.38
N ILE A 110 5.97 7.67 -22.45
CA ILE A 110 6.88 6.52 -22.59
C ILE A 110 6.09 5.25 -23.00
N GLU A 111 4.78 5.22 -22.79
CA GLU A 111 3.84 4.19 -23.29
C GLU A 111 3.42 4.43 -24.75
#